data_AF-L5KWX0-F1
#
_entry.id   AF-L5KWX0-F1
#
_cell.length_a   1.000
_cell.length_b   1.000
_cell.length_c   1.000
_cell.angle_alpha   90.00
_cell.angle_beta   90.00
_cell.angle_gamma   90.00
#
_symmetry.space_group_name_H-M   'P 1'
#
loop_
_entity.id
_entity.type
_entity.pdbx_description
1 polymer ?
#
loop_
_entity_poly.entity_id
_entity_poly.type
_entity_poly.pdbx_seq_one_letter_code
_entity_poly.pdbx_strand_id
1 'polypeptide(L)' 'LKMVCYSLDPENPTKSCTSRGSNPRVHFKNTHKTVQAIKSIHIRKATKYLKDVTLQKQCVPLCCYNGGVGRCAQAKQ' A
#
# COMPACT_ATOMS: atom_id res chain seq x y z
N LEU A 1 -10.76 -10.81 26.16
CA LEU A 1 -9.78 -11.23 25.13
C LEU A 1 -9.88 -10.28 23.95
N LYS A 2 -8.84 -9.49 23.64
CA LYS A 2 -8.87 -8.50 22.56
C LYS A 2 -8.73 -9.24 21.22
N MET A 3 -9.80 -9.27 20.43
CA MET A 3 -9.91 -10.07 19.20
C MET A 3 -8.91 -9.66 18.09
N VAL A 4 -8.36 -8.43 18.14
CA VAL A 4 -7.38 -7.91 17.19
C VAL A 4 -6.33 -7.08 17.93
N CYS A 5 -5.05 -7.39 17.69
CA CYS A 5 -3.91 -6.61 18.17
C CYS A 5 -3.26 -5.85 17.00
N TYR A 6 -3.13 -4.54 17.14
CA TYR A 6 -2.40 -3.67 16.20
C TYR A 6 -1.01 -3.39 16.76
N SER A 7 -0.05 -3.05 15.89
CA SER A 7 1.31 -2.69 16.30
C SER A 7 1.43 -1.24 16.79
N LEU A 8 0.47 -0.38 16.40
CA LEU A 8 0.45 1.04 16.76
C LEU A 8 -0.99 1.45 17.06
N ASP A 9 -1.19 2.08 18.21
CA ASP A 9 -2.46 2.66 18.61
C ASP A 9 -2.52 4.14 18.16
N PRO A 10 -3.65 4.61 17.62
CA PRO A 10 -3.80 5.99 17.17
C PRO A 10 -3.81 6.95 18.37
N GLU A 11 -3.19 8.12 18.21
CA GLU A 11 -3.19 9.17 19.25
C GLU A 11 -4.60 9.63 19.63
N ASN A 12 -5.51 9.72 18.65
CA ASN A 12 -6.91 10.08 18.87
C ASN A 12 -7.85 8.99 18.32
N PRO A 13 -8.41 8.13 19.19
CA PRO A 13 -9.25 7.02 18.74
C PRO A 13 -10.54 7.50 18.05
N THR A 14 -11.16 8.59 18.52
CA THR A 14 -12.46 9.09 18.00
C THR A 14 -12.36 9.63 16.57
N LYS A 15 -11.21 10.17 16.19
CA LYS A 15 -10.98 10.76 14.86
C LYS A 15 -10.17 9.86 13.92
N SER A 16 -9.91 8.62 14.33
CA SER A 16 -9.11 7.66 13.56
C SER A 16 -9.95 6.45 13.16
N CYS A 17 -9.55 5.79 12.09
CA CYS A 17 -10.12 4.51 11.68
C CYS A 17 -9.00 3.49 11.48
N THR A 18 -9.23 2.25 11.93
CA THR A 18 -8.32 1.13 11.72
C THR A 18 -9.08 -0.02 11.06
N SER A 19 -8.41 -0.76 10.17
CA SER A 19 -8.95 -1.94 9.52
C SER A 19 -7.87 -3.01 9.40
N ARG A 20 -8.27 -4.27 9.40
CA ARG A 20 -7.38 -5.42 9.27
C ARG A 20 -8.02 -6.49 8.39
N GLY A 21 -7.27 -7.00 7.43
CA GLY A 21 -7.58 -8.24 6.72
C GLY A 21 -6.50 -9.28 7.03
N SER A 22 -6.91 -10.48 7.46
CA SER A 22 -6.00 -11.60 7.74
C SER A 22 -6.12 -12.64 6.63
N ASN A 23 -4.99 -13.23 6.23
CA ASN A 23 -4.88 -14.32 5.25
C ASN A 23 -5.50 -14.07 3.85
N PRO A 24 -5.31 -12.89 3.21
CA PRO A 24 -5.69 -12.71 1.81
C PRO A 24 -4.79 -13.55 0.88
N ARG A 25 -5.37 -14.12 -0.18
CA ARG A 25 -4.64 -14.85 -1.24
C ARG A 25 -3.97 -13.87 -2.21
N VAL A 26 -2.92 -13.18 -1.76
CA VAL A 26 -2.14 -12.24 -2.56
C VAL A 26 -0.64 -12.45 -2.37
N HIS A 27 0.16 -12.01 -3.33
CA HIS A 27 1.62 -12.08 -3.21
C HIS A 27 2.14 -11.03 -2.22
N PHE A 28 2.71 -11.50 -1.12
CA PHE A 28 3.29 -10.66 -0.06
C PHE A 28 4.20 -9.54 -0.59
N LYS A 29 5.17 -9.90 -1.45
CA LYS A 29 6.18 -8.96 -1.96
C LYS A 29 5.57 -7.79 -2.73
N ASN A 30 4.54 -8.06 -3.53
CA ASN A 30 3.87 -7.04 -4.34
C ASN A 30 3.03 -6.12 -3.45
N THR A 31 2.21 -6.70 -2.58
CA THR A 31 1.34 -5.94 -1.66
C THR A 31 2.18 -5.05 -0.74
N HIS A 32 3.30 -5.54 -0.22
CA HIS A 32 4.21 -4.73 0.60
C HIS A 32 4.66 -3.46 -0.12
N LYS A 33 4.98 -3.56 -1.42
CA LYS A 33 5.50 -2.41 -2.19
C LYS A 33 4.39 -1.43 -2.54
N THR A 34 3.20 -1.93 -2.87
CA THR A 34 2.01 -1.08 -3.04
C THR A 34 1.66 -0.34 -1.75
N VAL A 35 1.68 -1.01 -0.60
CA VAL A 35 1.40 -0.40 0.71
C VAL A 35 2.43 0.68 1.05
N GLN A 36 3.71 0.42 0.78
CA GLN A 36 4.77 1.41 0.99
C GLN A 36 4.56 2.67 0.14
N ALA A 37 4.11 2.52 -1.11
CA ALA A 37 3.85 3.65 -2.00
C ALA A 37 2.65 4.51 -1.56
N ILE A 38 1.66 3.91 -0.89
CA ILE A 38 0.48 4.64 -0.38
C ILE A 38 0.63 5.08 1.09
N LYS A 39 1.77 4.79 1.73
CA LYS A 39 2.01 5.23 3.10
C LYS A 39 2.10 6.76 3.12
N SER A 40 1.48 7.41 4.11
CA SER A 40 1.49 8.87 4.33
C SER A 40 0.85 9.76 3.24
N ILE A 41 0.06 9.21 2.32
CA ILE A 41 -0.73 10.02 1.37
C ILE A 41 -2.21 10.13 1.79
N HIS A 42 -2.85 11.23 1.38
CA HIS A 42 -4.27 11.47 1.64
C HIS A 42 -5.16 10.44 0.93
N ILE A 43 -6.25 9.99 1.59
CA ILE A 43 -7.11 8.88 1.14
C ILE A 43 -7.61 9.07 -0.30
N ARG A 44 -8.06 10.28 -0.65
CA ARG A 44 -8.53 10.60 -2.03
C ARG A 44 -7.44 10.46 -3.09
N LYS A 45 -6.19 10.79 -2.76
CA LYS A 45 -5.05 10.63 -3.67
C LYS A 45 -4.67 9.16 -3.79
N ALA A 46 -4.71 8.42 -2.67
CA ALA A 46 -4.44 6.99 -2.64
C ALA A 46 -5.43 6.18 -3.50
N THR A 47 -6.73 6.47 -3.39
CA THR A 47 -7.74 5.78 -4.20
C THR A 47 -7.61 6.09 -5.69
N LYS A 48 -7.27 7.33 -6.04
CA LYS A 48 -6.95 7.71 -7.42
C LYS A 48 -5.71 6.97 -7.94
N TYR A 49 -4.63 6.98 -7.17
CA TYR A 49 -3.38 6.28 -7.50
C TYR A 49 -3.62 4.79 -7.80
N LEU A 50 -4.35 4.09 -6.92
CA LEU A 50 -4.64 2.66 -7.12
C LEU A 50 -5.46 2.40 -8.39
N LYS A 51 -6.42 3.28 -8.73
CA LYS A 51 -7.16 3.18 -9.99
C LYS A 51 -6.25 3.41 -11.21
N ASP A 52 -5.37 4.42 -11.15
CA ASP A 52 -4.43 4.71 -12.22
C ASP A 52 -3.41 3.57 -12.44
N VAL A 53 -3.02 2.87 -11.37
CA VAL A 53 -2.19 1.65 -11.44
C VAL A 53 -2.93 0.49 -12.11
N THR A 54 -4.21 0.29 -11.80
CA THR A 54 -5.02 -0.76 -12.49
C THR A 54 -5.18 -0.47 -13.98
N LEU A 55 -5.21 0.80 -14.37
CA LEU A 55 -5.25 1.25 -15.76
C LEU A 55 -3.85 1.34 -16.40
N GLN A 56 -2.79 0.93 -15.69
CA GLN A 56 -1.39 0.95 -16.14
C GLN A 56 -0.86 2.34 -16.53
N LYS A 57 -1.50 3.41 -16.03
CA LYS A 57 -1.07 4.80 -16.27
C LYS A 57 0.08 5.22 -15.36
N GLN A 58 0.14 4.64 -14.16
CA GLN A 58 1.20 4.83 -13.19
C GLN A 58 1.71 3.46 -12.71
N CYS A 59 2.97 3.40 -12.29
CA CYS A 59 3.58 2.17 -11.81
C CYS A 59 3.84 2.21 -10.30
N VAL A 60 3.93 1.03 -9.69
CA VAL A 60 4.39 0.87 -8.31
C VAL A 60 5.91 0.69 -8.31
N PRO A 61 6.68 1.59 -7.69
CA PRO A 61 8.14 1.45 -7.63
C PRO A 61 8.54 0.29 -6.71
N LEU A 62 9.35 -0.64 -7.24
CA LEU A 62 9.88 -1.77 -6.49
C LEU A 62 11.29 -1.45 -5.94
N CYS A 63 11.37 -0.87 -4.74
CA CYS A 63 12.65 -0.54 -4.10
C CYS A 63 13.32 -1.73 -3.39
N CYS A 64 12.56 -2.77 -3.03
CA CYS A 64 13.12 -4.05 -2.56
C CYS A 64 12.38 -5.19 -3.24
N TYR A 65 12.93 -6.41 -3.17
CA TYR A 65 12.42 -7.56 -3.92
C TYR A 65 12.43 -7.34 -5.44
N ASN A 66 13.43 -6.60 -5.93
CA ASN A 66 13.55 -6.14 -7.31
C ASN A 66 14.47 -7.02 -8.18
N GLY A 67 14.71 -8.28 -7.78
CA GLY A 67 15.50 -9.23 -8.57
C GLY A 67 14.82 -9.56 -9.89
N GLY A 68 15.37 -9.09 -11.01
CA GLY A 68 14.84 -9.36 -12.36
C GLY A 68 13.66 -8.49 -12.79
N VAL A 69 13.37 -7.38 -12.09
CA VAL A 69 12.29 -6.48 -12.47
C VAL A 69 12.73 -5.55 -13.62
N GLY A 70 11.88 -5.40 -14.62
CA GLY A 70 12.11 -4.49 -15.75
C GLY A 70 12.14 -3.01 -15.34
N ARG A 71 12.91 -2.20 -16.07
CA ARG A 71 12.96 -0.74 -15.91
C ARG A 71 11.87 -0.10 -16.77
N CYS A 72 11.17 0.90 -16.23
CA CYS A 72 10.12 1.63 -16.94
C CYS A 72 10.27 3.13 -16.71
N ALA A 73 9.96 3.94 -17.75
CA ALA A 73 10.00 5.41 -17.67
C ALA A 73 9.00 5.98 -16.64
N GLN A 74 7.89 5.28 -16.38
CA GLN A 74 6.88 5.67 -15.41
C GLN A 74 7.42 5.76 -13.98
N ALA A 75 8.52 5.06 -13.66
CA ALA A 75 9.13 5.05 -12.33
C ALA A 75 9.96 6.30 -12.02
N LYS A 76 10.11 7.22 -12.97
CA LYS A 76 10.88 8.47 -12.83
C LYS A 76 10.11 9.60 -12.15
N GLN A 77 8.86 9.38 -11.73
CA GLN A 77 8.03 10.40 -11.08
C GLN A 77 8.69 11.06 -9.87
#